data_AF-A0A5S4U527-F1
#
_entry.id   AF-A0A5S4U527-F1
#
_cell.length_a   1.000
_cell.length_b   1.000
_cell.length_c   1.000
_cell.angle_alpha   90.00
_cell.angle_beta   90.00
_cell.angle_gamma   90.00
#
_symmetry.space_group_name_H-M   'P 1'
#
loop_
_entity.id
_entity.type
_entity.pdbx_description
1 polymer ?
#
loop_
_entity_poly.entity_id
_entity_poly.type
_entity_poly.pdbx_seq_one_letter_code
_entity_poly.pdbx_strand_id
1 'polypeptide(L)'
;MAGHFALQTWILIIILGGLSTFFIFLFSSVICFFCVHPKGTLKYLFKTLAIGLLTIPVAIILLCLLIFYVFRNIIYLSFWRRTTQPAMKHHDVKTPTPDVMIYLINGTFDENPLWVQPGSALRKEIEALGLNVDITHFSWDGQNTITSRTRASIILGEKLAKSSARHHYLIAHSHGSAVVREMSHRRPDVAHKVRGVCLLSPPFIYRCQIERTSGALFYLTDIGGSFALQLVLAAVLLPFGIYDFFGAAVLFCLTALAERAISKHCRNSLHKEVEERKNQESVNFNNVQIFQAVGDEADSALRFVSSLHESCFAVLAQLKDASRPDAKFLCASAVLSYFIYAAVGTTLWYFYPNIRDIAAVCGVGFIAIAVVHLWQLFKPSEYIPNVLITAALPVTIFSFWLGVAKALAYGDLRLMFCPNMFISSSETPAGEFSIHKYVPKDDAAMLHSTHSHPQAIRDVTAWISNSEYERTSTNTDQLPVD
;
A
#
# COMPACT_ATOMS: atom_id res chain seq x y z
N MET A 1 19.09 -36.51 -41.44
CA MET A 1 19.70 -35.36 -40.71
C MET A 1 19.42 -34.00 -41.36
N ALA A 2 19.59 -33.83 -42.68
CA ALA A 2 19.36 -32.53 -43.36
C ALA A 2 17.94 -31.93 -43.20
N GLY A 3 16.88 -32.77 -43.17
CA GLY A 3 15.50 -32.30 -43.00
C GLY A 3 15.17 -31.73 -41.61
N HIS A 4 15.79 -32.25 -40.54
CA HIS A 4 15.60 -31.71 -39.18
C HIS A 4 16.24 -30.34 -39.02
N PHE A 5 17.39 -30.11 -39.66
CA PHE A 5 18.10 -28.84 -39.65
C PHE A 5 17.32 -27.74 -40.41
N ALA A 6 16.71 -28.10 -41.54
CA ALA A 6 15.85 -27.19 -42.30
C ALA A 6 14.60 -26.77 -41.51
N LEU A 7 13.93 -27.72 -40.83
CA LEU A 7 12.76 -27.42 -40.01
C LEU A 7 13.09 -26.50 -38.81
N GLN A 8 14.19 -26.78 -38.10
CA GLN A 8 14.65 -25.94 -36.99
C GLN A 8 14.98 -24.51 -37.45
N THR A 9 15.60 -24.37 -38.62
CA THR A 9 15.94 -23.06 -39.21
C THR A 9 14.67 -22.27 -39.54
N TRP A 10 13.67 -22.91 -40.17
CA TRP A 10 12.39 -22.25 -40.46
C TRP A 10 11.61 -21.86 -39.20
N ILE A 11 11.62 -22.71 -38.17
CA ILE A 11 11.02 -22.37 -36.86
C ILE A 11 11.70 -21.12 -36.28
N LEU A 12 13.03 -21.06 -36.31
CA LEU A 12 13.78 -19.91 -35.81
C LEU A 12 13.49 -18.64 -36.62
N ILE A 13 13.43 -18.73 -37.95
CA ILE A 13 13.06 -17.62 -38.84
C ILE A 13 11.67 -17.07 -38.49
N ILE A 14 10.70 -17.95 -38.26
CA ILE A 14 9.34 -17.55 -37.88
C ILE A 14 9.33 -16.85 -36.52
N ILE A 15 10.03 -17.40 -35.52
CA ILE A 15 10.13 -16.81 -34.18
C ILE A 15 10.79 -15.43 -34.23
N LEU A 16 11.95 -15.32 -34.89
CA LEU A 16 12.67 -14.05 -35.06
C LEU A 16 11.86 -13.04 -35.88
N GLY A 17 11.15 -13.50 -36.91
CA GLY A 17 10.22 -12.69 -37.69
C GLY A 17 9.12 -12.10 -36.81
N GLY A 18 8.46 -12.92 -36.00
CA GLY A 18 7.45 -12.47 -35.04
C GLY A 18 7.99 -11.49 -33.99
N LEU A 19 9.16 -11.76 -33.42
CA LEU A 19 9.81 -10.84 -32.46
C LEU A 19 10.16 -9.50 -33.11
N SER A 20 10.77 -9.51 -34.30
CA SER A 20 11.09 -8.28 -35.03
C SER A 20 9.84 -7.48 -35.36
N THR A 21 8.71 -8.15 -35.66
CA THR A 21 7.42 -7.53 -35.97
C THR A 21 6.94 -6.71 -34.79
N PHE A 22 7.00 -7.30 -33.59
CA PHE A 22 6.62 -6.63 -32.37
C PHE A 22 7.45 -5.36 -32.14
N PHE A 23 8.78 -5.45 -32.26
CA PHE A 23 9.67 -4.30 -32.04
C PHE A 23 9.51 -3.20 -33.09
N ILE A 24 9.45 -3.56 -34.38
CA ILE A 24 9.29 -2.58 -35.47
C ILE A 24 7.92 -1.91 -35.37
N PHE A 25 6.86 -2.68 -35.13
CA PHE A 25 5.51 -2.12 -34.99
C PHE A 25 5.39 -1.21 -33.76
N LEU A 26 6.03 -1.58 -32.65
CA LEU A 26 6.12 -0.73 -31.45
C LEU A 26 6.88 0.56 -31.76
N PHE A 27 8.06 0.48 -32.39
CA PHE A 27 8.87 1.63 -32.76
C PHE A 27 8.12 2.59 -33.68
N SER A 28 7.47 2.08 -34.72
CA SER A 28 6.62 2.87 -35.61
C SER A 28 5.47 3.52 -34.86
N SER A 29 4.82 2.78 -33.96
CA SER A 29 3.72 3.31 -33.14
C SER A 29 4.21 4.43 -32.22
N VAL A 30 5.41 4.31 -31.64
CA VAL A 30 6.04 5.37 -30.84
C VAL A 30 6.26 6.61 -31.69
N ILE A 31 6.93 6.49 -32.84
CA ILE A 31 7.20 7.64 -33.72
C ILE A 31 5.90 8.34 -34.11
N CYS A 32 4.92 7.59 -34.62
CA CYS A 32 3.63 8.15 -35.00
C CYS A 32 2.97 8.87 -33.82
N PHE A 33 3.10 8.34 -32.59
CA PHE A 33 2.39 8.89 -31.43
C PHE A 33 3.03 10.21 -30.99
N PHE A 34 4.36 10.29 -31.03
CA PHE A 34 5.09 11.53 -30.84
C PHE A 34 4.75 12.59 -31.89
N CYS A 35 4.62 12.20 -33.16
CA CYS A 35 4.29 13.12 -34.25
C CYS A 35 2.84 13.64 -34.15
N VAL A 36 1.89 12.80 -33.79
CA VAL A 36 0.46 13.17 -33.71
C VAL A 36 0.14 13.92 -32.41
N HIS A 37 0.78 13.56 -31.30
CA HIS A 37 0.49 14.11 -29.97
C HIS A 37 1.70 14.73 -29.26
N PRO A 38 2.49 15.62 -29.89
CA PRO A 38 3.78 16.06 -29.32
C PRO A 38 3.65 16.70 -27.93
N LYS A 39 2.65 17.57 -27.73
CA LYS A 39 2.39 18.21 -26.43
C LYS A 39 1.89 17.21 -25.38
N GLY A 40 1.01 16.28 -25.78
CA GLY A 40 0.47 15.24 -24.91
C GLY A 40 1.55 14.27 -24.44
N THR A 41 2.40 13.83 -25.38
CA THR A 41 3.53 12.95 -25.11
C THR A 41 4.56 13.60 -24.19
N LEU A 42 4.90 14.88 -24.41
CA LEU A 42 5.82 15.60 -23.51
C LEU A 42 5.26 15.73 -22.09
N LYS A 43 3.96 16.07 -21.96
CA LYS A 43 3.27 16.14 -20.66
C LYS A 43 3.26 14.78 -19.96
N TYR A 44 3.00 13.70 -20.72
CA TYR A 44 3.05 12.33 -20.21
C TYR A 44 4.46 11.98 -19.71
N LEU A 45 5.50 12.19 -20.52
CA LEU A 45 6.89 11.92 -20.15
C LEU A 45 7.30 12.67 -18.88
N PHE A 46 6.97 13.96 -18.79
CA PHE A 46 7.26 14.75 -17.61
C PHE A 46 6.57 14.19 -16.35
N LYS A 47 5.28 13.85 -16.44
CA LYS A 47 4.54 13.25 -15.31
C LYS A 47 5.12 11.90 -14.89
N THR A 48 5.38 11.00 -15.85
CA THR A 48 5.93 9.68 -15.56
C THR A 48 7.34 9.79 -14.99
N LEU A 49 8.16 10.72 -15.49
CA LEU A 49 9.48 11.00 -14.92
C LEU A 49 9.39 11.55 -13.50
N ALA A 50 8.50 12.51 -13.24
CA ALA A 50 8.30 13.06 -11.90
C ALA A 50 7.84 11.98 -10.90
N ILE A 51 6.86 11.15 -11.28
CA ILE A 51 6.42 10.02 -10.46
C ILE A 51 7.58 9.05 -10.24
N GLY A 52 8.33 8.72 -11.29
CA GLY A 52 9.48 7.82 -11.21
C GLY A 52 10.57 8.34 -10.26
N LEU A 53 10.97 9.59 -10.38
CA LEU A 53 11.96 10.23 -9.51
C LEU A 53 11.54 10.23 -8.04
N LEU A 54 10.24 10.37 -7.75
CA LEU A 54 9.72 10.29 -6.39
C LEU A 54 9.55 8.85 -5.89
N THR A 55 9.33 7.89 -6.77
CA THR A 55 9.09 6.47 -6.42
C THR A 55 10.39 5.68 -6.26
N ILE A 56 11.44 6.01 -7.02
CA ILE A 56 12.73 5.30 -6.98
C ILE A 56 13.34 5.29 -5.57
N PRO A 57 13.44 6.41 -4.83
CA PRO A 57 13.94 6.41 -3.46
C PRO A 57 13.13 5.50 -2.54
N VAL A 58 11.80 5.50 -2.68
CA VAL A 58 10.90 4.63 -1.91
C VAL A 58 11.21 3.16 -2.21
N ALA A 59 11.35 2.78 -3.48
CA ALA A 59 11.69 1.43 -3.88
C ALA A 59 13.06 0.99 -3.33
N ILE A 60 14.06 1.87 -3.36
CA ILE A 60 15.39 1.60 -2.80
C ILE A 60 15.30 1.36 -1.29
N ILE A 61 14.62 2.23 -0.54
CA ILE A 61 14.45 2.08 0.91
C ILE A 61 13.76 0.74 1.23
N LEU A 62 12.69 0.41 0.51
CA LEU A 62 11.96 -0.85 0.69
C LEU A 62 12.85 -2.06 0.42
N LEU A 63 13.66 -2.01 -0.64
CA LEU A 63 14.60 -3.08 -0.97
C LEU A 63 15.68 -3.21 0.11
N CYS A 64 16.24 -2.11 0.59
CA CYS A 64 17.21 -2.10 1.68
C CYS A 64 16.62 -2.67 2.98
N LEU A 65 15.39 -2.30 3.33
CA LEU A 65 14.68 -2.85 4.49
C LEU A 65 14.42 -4.35 4.35
N LEU A 66 14.02 -4.81 3.16
CA LEU A 66 13.83 -6.23 2.88
C LEU A 66 15.14 -7.01 3.01
N ILE A 67 16.21 -6.50 2.41
CA ILE A 67 17.56 -7.08 2.49
C ILE A 67 17.99 -7.16 3.95
N PHE A 68 17.90 -6.05 4.69
CA PHE A 68 18.24 -6.00 6.11
C PHE A 68 17.41 -6.99 6.93
N TYR A 69 16.10 -7.10 6.67
CA TYR A 69 15.22 -8.05 7.35
C TYR A 69 15.62 -9.50 7.07
N VAL A 70 15.90 -9.86 5.81
CA VAL A 70 16.36 -11.19 5.41
C VAL A 70 17.70 -11.52 6.05
N PHE A 71 18.68 -10.61 5.97
CA PHE A 71 19.98 -10.79 6.63
C PHE A 71 19.84 -10.96 8.14
N ARG A 72 19.07 -10.08 8.79
CA ARG A 72 18.81 -10.16 10.23
C ARG A 72 18.21 -11.50 10.58
N ASN A 73 17.19 -11.97 9.86
CA ASN A 73 16.53 -13.25 10.15
C ASN A 73 17.41 -14.46 9.86
N ILE A 74 18.22 -14.46 8.80
CA ILE A 74 19.17 -15.55 8.54
C ILE A 74 20.20 -15.64 9.68
N ILE A 75 20.70 -14.48 10.15
CA ILE A 75 21.64 -14.42 11.27
C ILE A 75 20.94 -14.80 12.59
N TYR A 76 19.71 -14.33 12.84
CA TYR A 76 18.94 -14.62 14.04
C TYR A 76 18.46 -16.07 14.10
N LEU A 77 18.02 -16.68 12.99
CA LEU A 77 17.65 -18.10 12.92
C LEU A 77 18.86 -19.01 13.22
N SER A 78 20.07 -18.51 12.94
CA SER A 78 21.33 -19.19 13.25
C SER A 78 21.73 -19.04 14.73
N PHE A 79 21.25 -17.99 15.43
CA PHE A 79 21.66 -17.66 16.80
C PHE A 79 20.59 -17.93 17.88
N TRP A 80 19.30 -17.96 17.53
CA TRP A 80 18.17 -17.94 18.48
C TRP A 80 17.32 -19.22 18.54
N ARG A 81 17.90 -20.38 18.22
CA ARG A 81 17.37 -21.67 18.73
C ARG A 81 17.68 -21.90 20.22
N ARG A 82 18.29 -20.93 20.90
CA ARG A 82 18.55 -20.89 22.34
C ARG A 82 18.29 -19.48 22.86
N THR A 83 17.08 -19.19 23.30
CA THR A 83 16.82 -18.54 24.60
C THR A 83 15.33 -18.31 24.82
N THR A 84 14.96 -18.52 26.07
CA THR A 84 13.65 -18.59 26.71
C THR A 84 12.91 -17.25 26.78
N GLN A 85 11.59 -17.32 26.72
CA GLN A 85 10.68 -16.23 27.10
C GLN A 85 10.94 -15.79 28.56
N PRO A 86 11.05 -14.49 28.85
CA PRO A 86 10.92 -14.02 30.21
C PRO A 86 9.42 -13.94 30.60
N ALA A 87 9.05 -14.67 31.64
CA ALA A 87 7.77 -14.53 32.30
C ALA A 87 7.74 -13.20 33.08
N MET A 88 6.78 -12.32 32.77
CA MET A 88 6.47 -11.16 33.59
C MET A 88 5.95 -11.63 34.96
N LYS A 89 6.69 -11.31 36.03
CA LYS A 89 6.20 -11.42 37.41
C LYS A 89 5.37 -10.18 37.75
N HIS A 90 4.10 -10.38 38.06
CA HIS A 90 3.31 -9.40 38.79
C HIS A 90 3.71 -9.42 40.27
N HIS A 91 4.03 -8.26 40.83
CA HIS A 91 4.11 -8.05 42.27
C HIS A 91 2.71 -7.68 42.77
N ASP A 92 2.03 -8.62 43.43
CA ASP A 92 0.79 -8.35 44.15
C ASP A 92 1.09 -7.66 45.48
N VAL A 93 0.94 -6.34 45.52
CA VAL A 93 0.71 -5.59 46.76
C VAL A 93 -0.78 -5.31 46.83
N LYS A 94 -1.46 -5.88 47.83
CA LYS A 94 -2.89 -5.65 48.10
C LYS A 94 -3.11 -4.19 48.52
N THR A 95 -3.28 -3.33 47.54
CA THR A 95 -3.95 -2.03 47.69
C THR A 95 -5.46 -2.24 47.57
N PRO A 96 -6.29 -1.39 48.19
CA PRO A 96 -7.73 -1.41 47.96
C PRO A 96 -8.00 -1.30 46.45
N THR A 97 -8.83 -2.18 45.92
CA THR A 97 -9.11 -2.25 44.47
C THR A 97 -9.61 -0.89 43.99
N PRO A 98 -8.92 -0.23 43.05
CA PRO A 98 -9.30 1.09 42.57
C PRO A 98 -10.67 1.02 41.89
N ASP A 99 -11.54 1.99 42.17
CA ASP A 99 -12.87 2.09 41.52
C ASP A 99 -12.73 2.37 40.01
N VAL A 100 -11.63 3.04 39.63
CA VAL A 100 -11.34 3.54 38.28
C VAL A 100 -9.97 3.08 37.80
N MET A 101 -9.90 2.61 36.56
CA MET A 101 -8.65 2.19 35.92
C MET A 101 -8.45 2.87 34.56
N ILE A 102 -7.28 3.48 34.36
CA ILE A 102 -6.85 4.12 33.11
C ILE A 102 -5.90 3.16 32.39
N TYR A 103 -6.25 2.78 31.17
CA TYR A 103 -5.41 1.96 30.30
C TYR A 103 -4.72 2.84 29.26
N LEU A 104 -3.38 2.86 29.29
CA LEU A 104 -2.56 3.42 28.22
C LEU A 104 -2.32 2.34 27.18
N ILE A 105 -2.62 2.62 25.90
CA ILE A 105 -2.55 1.65 24.81
C ILE A 105 -1.57 2.18 23.75
N ASN A 106 -0.46 1.46 23.56
CA ASN A 106 0.58 1.82 22.60
C ASN A 106 0.14 1.65 21.14
N GLY A 107 0.84 2.36 20.25
CA GLY A 107 0.72 2.19 18.80
C GLY A 107 1.54 0.99 18.29
N THR A 108 1.92 1.03 17.02
CA THR A 108 2.77 -0.01 16.41
C THR A 108 4.27 0.26 16.63
N PHE A 109 5.09 -0.75 16.34
CA PHE A 109 6.56 -0.73 16.31
C PHE A 109 7.28 -0.63 17.67
N ASP A 110 6.55 -0.37 18.76
CA ASP A 110 7.08 -0.41 20.12
C ASP A 110 6.05 -1.02 21.07
N GLU A 111 6.39 -2.16 21.68
CA GLU A 111 5.55 -2.85 22.66
C GLU A 111 5.50 -2.11 24.00
N ASN A 112 6.51 -1.30 24.32
CA ASN A 112 6.72 -0.67 25.63
C ASN A 112 7.23 0.79 25.52
N PRO A 113 6.54 1.68 24.78
CA PRO A 113 7.05 3.01 24.50
C PRO A 113 7.20 3.87 25.75
N LEU A 114 8.19 4.77 25.75
CA LEU A 114 8.51 5.60 26.92
C LEU A 114 7.31 6.39 27.47
N TRP A 115 6.35 6.79 26.63
CA TRP A 115 5.19 7.57 27.05
C TRP A 115 4.18 6.78 27.90
N VAL A 116 4.17 5.43 27.83
CA VAL A 116 3.28 4.60 28.66
C VAL A 116 3.92 4.14 29.96
N GLN A 117 5.23 4.33 30.12
CA GLN A 117 5.99 3.84 31.28
C GLN A 117 5.79 4.73 32.52
N PRO A 118 6.00 4.20 33.74
CA PRO A 118 6.04 5.01 34.95
C PRO A 118 6.97 6.22 34.82
N GLY A 119 6.53 7.38 35.30
CA GLY A 119 7.31 8.62 35.24
C GLY A 119 7.30 9.34 33.89
N SER A 120 6.55 8.84 32.90
CA SER A 120 6.30 9.57 31.65
C SER A 120 5.59 10.90 31.91
N ALA A 121 5.72 11.86 31.00
CA ALA A 121 5.11 13.18 31.14
C ALA A 121 3.59 13.10 31.30
N LEU A 122 2.92 12.27 30.49
CA LEU A 122 1.48 12.06 30.59
C LEU A 122 1.07 11.46 31.94
N ARG A 123 1.77 10.41 32.41
CA ARG A 123 1.45 9.79 33.70
C ARG A 123 1.62 10.76 34.85
N LYS A 124 2.71 11.52 34.89
CA LYS A 124 2.98 12.51 35.93
C LYS A 124 1.87 13.55 36.03
N GLU A 125 1.37 14.03 34.89
CA GLU A 125 0.29 15.02 34.84
C GLU A 125 -1.05 14.43 35.32
N ILE A 126 -1.35 13.17 34.98
CA ILE A 126 -2.56 12.48 35.48
C ILE A 126 -2.45 12.22 36.99
N GLU A 127 -1.31 11.72 37.46
CA GLU A 127 -1.04 11.46 38.88
C GLU A 127 -1.11 12.74 39.71
N ALA A 128 -0.66 13.88 39.16
CA ALA A 128 -0.72 15.19 39.80
C ALA A 128 -2.16 15.70 40.05
N LEU A 129 -3.17 15.14 39.37
CA LEU A 129 -4.58 15.47 39.63
C LEU A 129 -5.06 14.99 41.01
N GLY A 130 -4.33 14.05 41.65
CA GLY A 130 -4.73 13.50 42.94
C GLY A 130 -6.01 12.66 42.89
N LEU A 131 -6.41 12.19 41.71
CA LEU A 131 -7.58 11.32 41.54
C LEU A 131 -7.27 9.91 42.07
N ASN A 132 -8.28 9.24 42.64
CA ASN A 132 -8.18 7.84 43.06
C ASN A 132 -8.33 6.89 41.85
N VAL A 133 -7.37 6.95 40.94
CA VAL A 133 -7.32 6.16 39.70
C VAL A 133 -6.02 5.36 39.64
N ASP A 134 -6.08 4.14 39.10
CA ASP A 134 -4.88 3.37 38.78
C ASP A 134 -4.54 3.49 37.29
N ILE A 135 -3.26 3.60 36.95
CA ILE A 135 -2.78 3.78 35.58
C ILE A 135 -1.95 2.57 35.17
N THR A 136 -2.50 1.78 34.25
CA THR A 136 -1.86 0.59 33.72
C THR A 136 -1.60 0.71 32.23
N HIS A 137 -0.51 0.07 31.78
CA HIS A 137 -0.25 -0.09 30.36
C HIS A 137 -0.90 -1.38 29.87
N PHE A 138 -1.67 -1.29 28.80
CA PHE A 138 -2.12 -2.44 28.03
C PHE A 138 -1.07 -2.73 26.95
N SER A 139 -0.14 -3.63 27.28
CA SER A 139 0.87 -4.10 26.34
C SER A 139 0.27 -5.10 25.35
N TRP A 140 0.57 -4.88 24.07
CA TRP A 140 0.32 -5.80 22.96
C TRP A 140 1.54 -5.80 22.04
N ASP A 141 1.59 -6.74 21.11
CA ASP A 141 2.78 -7.01 20.27
C ASP A 141 3.25 -5.85 19.38
N GLY A 142 2.46 -4.77 19.27
CA GLY A 142 2.79 -3.58 18.48
C GLY A 142 2.98 -3.88 16.98
N GLN A 143 2.62 -5.07 16.48
CA GLN A 143 2.86 -5.40 15.09
C GLN A 143 1.87 -4.65 14.21
N ASN A 144 2.38 -4.06 13.12
CA ASN A 144 1.54 -3.41 12.13
C ASN A 144 0.87 -4.46 11.24
N THR A 145 -0.06 -5.24 11.79
CA THR A 145 -0.89 -6.18 11.04
C THR A 145 -2.35 -6.12 11.51
N ILE A 146 -3.29 -6.43 10.62
CA ILE A 146 -4.72 -6.54 11.00
C ILE A 146 -4.91 -7.62 12.07
N THR A 147 -4.30 -8.80 11.89
CA THR A 147 -4.43 -9.93 12.82
C THR A 147 -3.97 -9.58 14.24
N SER A 148 -2.84 -8.89 14.38
CA SER A 148 -2.34 -8.45 15.69
C SER A 148 -3.28 -7.45 16.34
N ARG A 149 -3.79 -6.46 15.60
CA ARG A 149 -4.78 -5.50 16.11
C ARG A 149 -6.07 -6.20 16.55
N THR A 150 -6.59 -7.13 15.75
CA THR A 150 -7.78 -7.93 16.10
C THR A 150 -7.53 -8.76 17.36
N ARG A 151 -6.39 -9.43 17.47
CA ARG A 151 -6.02 -10.20 18.66
C ARG A 151 -5.92 -9.32 19.90
N ALA A 152 -5.25 -8.17 19.79
CA ALA A 152 -5.15 -7.19 20.87
C ALA A 152 -6.53 -6.70 21.31
N SER A 153 -7.47 -6.52 20.39
CA SER A 153 -8.83 -6.07 20.72
C SER A 153 -9.60 -7.09 21.57
N ILE A 154 -9.41 -8.38 21.30
CA ILE A 154 -10.01 -9.48 22.06
C ILE A 154 -9.41 -9.52 23.47
N ILE A 155 -8.07 -9.47 23.56
CA ILE A 155 -7.35 -9.49 24.85
C ILE A 155 -7.72 -8.27 25.70
N LEU A 156 -7.86 -7.09 25.09
CA LEU A 156 -8.30 -5.89 25.79
C LEU A 156 -9.69 -6.08 26.40
N GLY A 157 -10.66 -6.58 25.63
CA GLY A 157 -12.00 -6.85 26.13
C GLY A 157 -12.04 -7.90 27.24
N GLU A 158 -11.20 -8.95 27.16
CA GLU A 158 -11.04 -9.92 28.25
C GLU A 158 -10.44 -9.30 29.51
N LYS A 159 -9.46 -8.41 29.37
CA LYS A 159 -8.85 -7.69 30.50
C LYS A 159 -9.88 -6.79 31.20
N LEU A 160 -10.71 -6.08 30.43
CA LEU A 160 -11.80 -5.25 30.95
C LEU A 160 -12.90 -6.10 31.62
N ALA A 161 -13.24 -7.26 31.06
CA ALA A 161 -14.19 -8.19 31.69
C ALA A 161 -13.72 -8.64 33.08
N LYS A 162 -12.44 -9.03 33.19
CA LYS A 162 -11.83 -9.56 34.41
C LYS A 162 -11.42 -8.49 35.43
N SER A 163 -11.41 -7.22 35.04
CA SER A 163 -11.03 -6.13 35.92
C SER A 163 -12.05 -5.94 37.05
N SER A 164 -11.54 -5.77 38.29
CA SER A 164 -12.35 -5.47 39.47
C SER A 164 -12.79 -4.00 39.55
N ALA A 165 -12.12 -3.11 38.81
CA ALA A 165 -12.52 -1.72 38.71
C ALA A 165 -13.88 -1.60 38.00
N ARG A 166 -14.74 -0.71 38.48
CA ARG A 166 -16.09 -0.50 37.94
C ARG A 166 -16.09 0.39 36.71
N HIS A 167 -15.08 1.24 36.60
CA HIS A 167 -14.98 2.24 35.55
C HIS A 167 -13.62 2.21 34.88
N HIS A 168 -13.62 2.35 33.55
CA HIS A 168 -12.41 2.32 32.76
C HIS A 168 -12.30 3.54 31.84
N TYR A 169 -11.09 4.08 31.72
CA TYR A 169 -10.72 5.01 30.67
C TYR A 169 -9.67 4.39 29.77
N LEU A 170 -9.78 4.62 28.46
CA LEU A 170 -8.82 4.12 27.48
C LEU A 170 -8.12 5.32 26.82
N ILE A 171 -6.80 5.35 26.87
CA ILE A 171 -5.99 6.35 26.16
C ILE A 171 -5.14 5.61 25.14
N ALA A 172 -5.47 5.77 23.86
CA ALA A 172 -4.88 4.98 22.80
C ALA A 172 -4.14 5.83 21.77
N HIS A 173 -2.92 5.44 21.43
CA HIS A 173 -2.10 6.14 20.44
C HIS A 173 -2.06 5.40 19.10
N SER A 174 -2.14 6.16 18.01
CA SER A 174 -1.98 5.67 16.64
C SER A 174 -2.86 4.44 16.37
N HIS A 175 -2.31 3.34 15.90
CA HIS A 175 -3.04 2.09 15.67
C HIS A 175 -3.61 1.41 16.93
N GLY A 176 -3.21 1.83 18.14
CA GLY A 176 -3.91 1.46 19.38
C GLY A 176 -5.38 1.92 19.35
N SER A 177 -5.69 3.00 18.64
CA SER A 177 -7.07 3.47 18.43
C SER A 177 -7.91 2.48 17.63
N ALA A 178 -7.29 1.77 16.67
CA ALA A 178 -7.96 0.71 15.93
C ALA A 178 -8.27 -0.50 16.82
N VAL A 179 -7.39 -0.82 17.78
CA VAL A 179 -7.62 -1.87 18.80
C VAL A 179 -8.83 -1.52 19.67
N VAL A 180 -8.91 -0.28 20.17
CA VAL A 180 -10.03 0.20 20.98
C VAL A 180 -11.34 0.19 20.19
N ARG A 181 -11.33 0.70 18.95
CA ARG A 181 -12.49 0.65 18.05
C ARG A 181 -12.96 -0.79 17.84
N GLU A 182 -12.04 -1.68 17.50
CA GLU A 182 -12.37 -3.06 17.18
C GLU A 182 -12.91 -3.82 18.40
N MET A 183 -12.40 -3.51 19.59
CA MET A 183 -12.89 -4.04 20.87
C MET A 183 -14.32 -3.59 21.13
N SER A 184 -14.65 -2.31 20.88
CA SER A 184 -16.01 -1.77 21.10
C SER A 184 -17.09 -2.53 20.33
N HIS A 185 -16.78 -2.99 19.11
CA HIS A 185 -17.70 -3.76 18.28
C HIS A 185 -17.75 -5.25 18.62
N ARG A 186 -16.62 -5.82 19.04
CA ARG A 186 -16.52 -7.26 19.33
C ARG A 186 -16.98 -7.63 20.73
N ARG A 187 -16.88 -6.69 21.67
CA ARG A 187 -17.19 -6.89 23.08
C ARG A 187 -18.16 -5.82 23.59
N PRO A 188 -19.36 -5.69 23.00
CA PRO A 188 -20.37 -4.76 23.49
C PRO A 188 -20.77 -5.08 24.94
N ASP A 189 -20.61 -6.34 25.36
CA ASP A 189 -20.81 -6.82 26.72
C ASP A 189 -19.89 -6.17 27.75
N VAL A 190 -18.72 -5.64 27.37
CA VAL A 190 -17.83 -4.90 28.29
C VAL A 190 -17.70 -3.42 27.95
N ALA A 191 -18.13 -3.00 26.77
CA ALA A 191 -18.04 -1.61 26.33
C ALA A 191 -18.73 -0.64 27.31
N HIS A 192 -19.82 -1.07 27.95
CA HIS A 192 -20.56 -0.28 28.95
C HIS A 192 -19.74 0.05 30.22
N LYS A 193 -18.67 -0.71 30.51
CA LYS A 193 -17.75 -0.41 31.62
C LYS A 193 -16.76 0.72 31.29
N VAL A 194 -16.59 1.03 30.01
CA VAL A 194 -15.70 2.10 29.53
C VAL A 194 -16.45 3.43 29.63
N ARG A 195 -15.97 4.31 30.50
CA ARG A 195 -16.57 5.62 30.74
C ARG A 195 -16.09 6.67 29.74
N GLY A 196 -14.86 6.57 29.27
CA GLY A 196 -14.32 7.49 28.28
C GLY A 196 -13.16 6.91 27.49
N VAL A 197 -13.01 7.39 26.26
CA VAL A 197 -11.92 7.03 25.36
C VAL A 197 -11.26 8.28 24.82
N CYS A 198 -9.94 8.36 24.98
CA CYS A 198 -9.10 9.39 24.41
C CYS A 198 -8.21 8.78 23.32
N LEU A 199 -8.30 9.30 22.10
CA LEU A 199 -7.57 8.83 20.94
C LEU A 199 -6.52 9.86 20.54
N LEU A 200 -5.27 9.41 20.48
CA LEU A 200 -4.08 10.22 20.22
C LEU A 200 -3.56 9.91 18.81
N SER A 201 -3.65 10.88 17.90
CA SER A 201 -3.27 10.78 16.48
C SER A 201 -3.74 9.48 15.80
N PRO A 202 -5.05 9.14 15.81
CA PRO A 202 -5.52 7.89 15.23
C PRO A 202 -5.44 7.88 13.69
N PRO A 203 -4.74 6.92 13.05
CA PRO A 203 -4.81 6.71 11.61
C PRO A 203 -5.96 5.74 11.30
N PHE A 204 -7.21 6.21 11.41
CA PHE A 204 -8.35 5.35 11.07
C PHE A 204 -8.31 5.00 9.59
N ILE A 205 -8.20 3.70 9.29
CA ILE A 205 -8.06 3.26 7.91
C ILE A 205 -9.44 3.29 7.26
N TYR A 206 -9.64 4.20 6.32
CA TYR A 206 -10.78 4.22 5.42
C TYR A 206 -10.47 3.34 4.20
N ARG A 207 -11.41 2.49 3.81
CA ARG A 207 -11.27 1.60 2.66
C ARG A 207 -12.54 1.64 1.82
N CYS A 208 -12.38 1.86 0.52
CA CYS A 208 -13.50 1.88 -0.40
C CYS A 208 -13.10 1.21 -1.71
N GLN A 209 -13.99 0.39 -2.26
CA GLN A 209 -13.82 -0.11 -3.61
C GLN A 209 -14.12 1.00 -4.60
N ILE A 210 -13.25 1.16 -5.59
CA ILE A 210 -13.43 2.14 -6.65
C ILE A 210 -13.34 1.49 -8.02
N GLU A 211 -14.22 1.93 -8.91
CA GLU A 211 -14.15 1.58 -10.33
C GLU A 211 -13.08 2.43 -11.00
N ARG A 212 -12.07 1.76 -11.59
CA ARG A 212 -10.94 2.44 -12.23
C ARG A 212 -11.30 2.78 -13.67
N THR A 213 -11.23 4.07 -14.01
CA THR A 213 -11.58 4.57 -15.35
C THR A 213 -10.56 4.18 -16.43
N SER A 214 -9.38 3.66 -16.07
CA SER A 214 -8.32 3.21 -16.97
C SER A 214 -8.63 1.96 -17.80
N GLY A 215 -9.80 1.34 -17.63
CA GLY A 215 -10.28 0.26 -18.50
C GLY A 215 -9.31 -0.93 -18.53
N ALA A 216 -9.06 -1.52 -19.70
CA ALA A 216 -8.20 -2.70 -19.78
C ALA A 216 -6.72 -2.45 -19.44
N LEU A 217 -6.23 -1.19 -19.51
CA LEU A 217 -4.89 -0.83 -19.03
C LEU A 217 -4.73 -1.07 -17.52
N PHE A 218 -5.83 -1.03 -16.77
CA PHE A 218 -5.83 -1.36 -15.34
C PHE A 218 -5.28 -2.76 -15.09
N TYR A 219 -5.62 -3.76 -15.91
CA TYR A 219 -5.20 -5.14 -15.68
C TYR A 219 -3.68 -5.35 -15.76
N LEU A 220 -2.93 -4.39 -16.30
CA LEU A 220 -1.46 -4.43 -16.25
C LEU A 220 -0.91 -4.31 -14.83
N THR A 221 -1.68 -3.78 -13.88
CA THR A 221 -1.27 -3.75 -12.46
C THR A 221 -1.29 -5.14 -11.82
N ASP A 222 -2.00 -6.11 -12.40
CA ASP A 222 -2.04 -7.49 -11.90
C ASP A 222 -0.74 -8.26 -12.17
N ILE A 223 0.17 -7.67 -12.95
CA ILE A 223 1.50 -8.22 -13.30
C ILE A 223 2.61 -7.19 -13.08
N GLY A 224 2.30 -6.06 -12.41
CA GLY A 224 3.25 -4.96 -12.21
C GLY A 224 4.43 -5.36 -11.32
N GLY A 225 4.18 -6.22 -10.33
CA GLY A 225 5.21 -6.77 -9.47
C GLY A 225 6.20 -7.68 -10.20
N SER A 226 5.71 -8.45 -11.16
CA SER A 226 6.54 -9.32 -12.01
C SER A 226 7.49 -8.48 -12.86
N PHE A 227 7.03 -7.36 -13.42
CA PHE A 227 7.92 -6.41 -14.11
C PHE A 227 8.92 -5.75 -13.16
N ALA A 228 8.46 -5.30 -11.98
CA ALA A 228 9.33 -4.69 -10.98
C ALA A 228 10.45 -5.66 -10.52
N LEU A 229 10.09 -6.93 -10.31
CA LEU A 229 11.03 -7.99 -9.95
C LEU A 229 12.05 -8.24 -11.06
N GLN A 230 11.61 -8.34 -12.31
CA GLN A 230 12.53 -8.52 -13.45
C GLN A 230 13.52 -7.36 -13.57
N LEU A 231 13.08 -6.12 -13.32
CA LEU A 231 13.96 -4.96 -13.33
C LEU A 231 15.05 -5.06 -12.24
N VAL A 232 14.67 -5.46 -11.02
CA VAL A 232 15.64 -5.66 -9.93
C VAL A 232 16.60 -6.80 -10.23
N LEU A 233 16.09 -7.95 -10.72
CA LEU A 233 16.91 -9.09 -11.09
C LEU A 233 17.88 -8.75 -12.23
N ALA A 234 17.43 -8.03 -13.25
CA ALA A 234 18.29 -7.57 -14.34
C ALA A 234 19.39 -6.64 -13.79
N ALA A 235 19.03 -5.66 -12.96
CA ALA A 235 19.99 -4.72 -12.38
C ALA A 235 21.07 -5.42 -11.53
N VAL A 236 20.71 -6.49 -10.83
CA VAL A 236 21.63 -7.25 -9.97
C VAL A 236 22.43 -8.28 -10.77
N LEU A 237 21.80 -9.05 -11.65
CA LEU A 237 22.41 -10.25 -12.26
C LEU A 237 23.09 -9.98 -13.61
N LEU A 238 22.64 -8.96 -14.36
CA LEU A 238 23.21 -8.63 -15.67
C LEU A 238 24.71 -8.26 -15.59
N PRO A 239 25.20 -7.47 -14.60
CA PRO A 239 26.63 -7.15 -14.47
C PRO A 239 27.53 -8.37 -14.25
N PHE A 240 26.96 -9.48 -13.75
CA PHE A 240 27.69 -10.73 -13.53
C PHE A 240 27.55 -11.73 -14.68
N GLY A 241 26.80 -11.39 -15.75
CA GLY A 241 26.56 -12.27 -16.89
C GLY A 241 25.66 -13.47 -16.58
N ILE A 242 24.89 -13.42 -15.48
CA ILE A 242 24.02 -14.53 -15.02
C ILE A 242 22.58 -14.34 -15.52
N TYR A 243 22.23 -13.17 -16.02
CA TYR A 243 20.87 -12.86 -16.50
C TYR A 243 20.65 -13.32 -17.95
N ASP A 244 20.15 -14.55 -18.12
CA ASP A 244 19.76 -15.11 -19.42
C ASP A 244 18.33 -14.72 -19.82
N PHE A 245 18.13 -14.43 -21.11
CA PHE A 245 16.83 -14.02 -21.64
C PHE A 245 15.74 -15.08 -21.50
N PHE A 246 16.04 -16.35 -21.80
CA PHE A 246 15.05 -17.42 -21.71
C PHE A 246 14.69 -17.71 -20.25
N GLY A 247 15.69 -17.76 -19.37
CA GLY A 247 15.47 -17.87 -17.92
C GLY A 247 14.60 -16.73 -17.38
N ALA A 248 14.89 -15.49 -17.78
CA ALA A 248 14.10 -14.32 -17.41
C ALA A 248 12.65 -14.40 -17.92
N ALA A 249 12.45 -14.81 -19.17
CA ALA A 249 11.11 -14.95 -19.77
C ALA A 249 10.28 -16.03 -19.06
N VAL A 250 10.87 -17.19 -18.77
CA VAL A 250 10.21 -18.27 -18.03
C VAL A 250 9.84 -17.80 -16.62
N LEU A 251 10.78 -17.17 -15.91
CA LEU A 251 10.53 -16.65 -14.57
C LEU A 251 9.44 -15.57 -14.57
N PHE A 252 9.45 -14.68 -15.56
CA PHE A 252 8.39 -13.68 -15.74
C PHE A 252 7.02 -14.33 -15.92
N CYS A 253 6.89 -15.34 -16.79
CA CYS A 253 5.63 -16.05 -16.98
C CYS A 253 5.13 -16.71 -15.68
N LEU A 254 6.03 -17.39 -14.94
CA LEU A 254 5.68 -18.02 -13.66
C LEU A 254 5.24 -16.99 -12.62
N THR A 255 5.99 -15.90 -12.47
CA THR A 255 5.69 -14.84 -11.51
C THR A 255 4.42 -14.07 -11.88
N ALA A 256 4.17 -13.79 -13.16
CA ALA A 256 2.96 -13.12 -13.62
C ALA A 256 1.69 -13.97 -13.40
N LEU A 257 1.78 -15.28 -13.64
CA LEU A 257 0.67 -16.21 -13.35
C LEU A 257 0.39 -16.28 -11.85
N ALA A 258 1.44 -16.38 -11.03
CA ALA A 258 1.33 -16.38 -9.57
C ALA A 258 0.73 -15.06 -9.06
N GLU A 259 1.23 -13.92 -9.51
CA GLU A 259 0.75 -12.58 -9.14
C GLU A 259 -0.73 -12.41 -9.49
N ARG A 260 -1.14 -12.83 -10.69
CA ARG A 260 -2.55 -12.77 -11.10
C ARG A 260 -3.45 -13.63 -10.21
N ALA A 261 -3.01 -14.84 -9.86
CA ALA A 261 -3.74 -15.74 -8.97
C ALA A 261 -3.86 -15.15 -7.55
N ILE A 262 -2.75 -14.63 -7.01
CA ILE A 262 -2.69 -13.98 -5.70
C ILE A 262 -3.57 -12.73 -5.69
N SER A 263 -3.47 -11.87 -6.70
CA SER A 263 -4.29 -10.67 -6.83
C SER A 263 -5.78 -10.98 -6.88
N LYS A 264 -6.19 -12.01 -7.61
CA LYS A 264 -7.60 -12.45 -7.60
C LYS A 264 -8.04 -12.88 -6.19
N HIS A 265 -7.22 -13.67 -5.50
CA HIS A 265 -7.53 -14.13 -4.14
C HIS A 265 -7.60 -12.96 -3.14
N CYS A 266 -6.59 -12.09 -3.14
CA CYS A 266 -6.52 -10.91 -2.27
C CYS A 266 -7.71 -9.96 -2.49
N ARG A 267 -8.08 -9.69 -3.76
CA ARG A 267 -9.23 -8.83 -4.09
C ARG A 267 -10.53 -9.40 -3.55
N ASN A 268 -10.78 -10.70 -3.75
CA ASN A 268 -11.99 -11.35 -3.24
C ASN A 268 -12.04 -11.33 -1.70
N SER A 269 -10.92 -11.62 -1.03
CA SER A 269 -10.83 -11.57 0.43
C SER A 269 -11.11 -10.18 0.98
N LEU A 270 -10.45 -9.16 0.42
CA LEU A 270 -10.57 -7.79 0.89
C LEU A 270 -11.94 -7.19 0.59
N HIS A 271 -12.52 -7.50 -0.57
CA HIS A 271 -13.89 -7.09 -0.92
C HIS A 271 -14.90 -7.63 0.09
N LYS A 272 -14.79 -8.92 0.45
CA LYS A 272 -15.68 -9.53 1.45
C LYS A 272 -15.54 -8.83 2.80
N GLU A 273 -14.30 -8.55 3.23
CA GLU A 273 -14.05 -7.86 4.50
C GLU A 273 -14.59 -6.42 4.52
N VAL A 274 -14.44 -5.66 3.44
CA VAL A 274 -14.95 -4.29 3.34
C VAL A 274 -16.47 -4.25 3.42
N GLU A 275 -17.16 -5.16 2.73
CA GLU A 275 -18.61 -5.28 2.81
C GLU A 275 -19.08 -5.70 4.21
N GLU A 276 -18.42 -6.67 4.85
CA GLU A 276 -18.75 -7.11 6.21
C GLU A 276 -18.51 -6.02 7.28
N ARG A 277 -17.47 -5.20 7.10
CA ARG A 277 -17.06 -4.18 8.08
C ARG A 277 -17.64 -2.79 7.81
N LYS A 278 -18.47 -2.62 6.78
CA LYS A 278 -19.06 -1.32 6.40
C LYS A 278 -19.74 -0.59 7.56
N ASN A 279 -20.35 -1.34 8.49
CA ASN A 279 -21.05 -0.80 9.66
C ASN A 279 -20.18 -0.73 10.94
N GLN A 280 -18.90 -1.10 10.87
CA GLN A 280 -17.97 -1.18 12.00
C GLN A 280 -16.87 -0.11 11.96
N GLU A 281 -17.06 0.95 11.16
CA GLU A 281 -16.08 2.03 11.01
C GLU A 281 -16.13 3.08 12.14
N SER A 282 -17.25 3.16 12.88
CA SER A 282 -17.44 4.06 14.02
C SER A 282 -16.76 3.54 15.30
N VAL A 283 -16.62 4.40 16.30
CA VAL A 283 -16.20 4.02 17.66
C VAL A 283 -17.45 4.06 18.55
N ASN A 284 -17.82 2.93 19.16
CA ASN A 284 -19.06 2.82 19.93
C ASN A 284 -18.85 3.08 21.43
N PHE A 285 -18.57 4.32 21.79
CA PHE A 285 -18.49 4.79 23.19
C PHE A 285 -19.17 6.15 23.34
N ASN A 286 -19.68 6.44 24.54
CA ASN A 286 -20.44 7.66 24.81
C ASN A 286 -19.58 8.92 24.94
N ASN A 287 -18.36 8.80 25.48
CA ASN A 287 -17.42 9.91 25.67
C ASN A 287 -16.12 9.60 24.92
N VAL A 288 -15.98 10.15 23.73
CA VAL A 288 -14.80 9.97 22.87
C VAL A 288 -14.18 11.34 22.58
N GLN A 289 -12.91 11.51 22.97
CA GLN A 289 -12.13 12.68 22.65
C GLN A 289 -10.99 12.32 21.68
N ILE A 290 -10.86 13.08 20.59
CA ILE A 290 -9.79 12.88 19.60
C ILE A 290 -8.83 14.07 19.64
N PHE A 291 -7.54 13.75 19.76
CA PHE A 291 -6.43 14.68 19.77
C PHE A 291 -5.48 14.36 18.61
N GLN A 292 -5.32 15.28 17.67
CA GLN A 292 -4.56 15.06 16.44
C GLN A 292 -3.40 16.05 16.33
N ALA A 293 -2.21 15.55 16.01
CA ALA A 293 -1.10 16.39 15.59
C ALA A 293 -1.21 16.69 14.09
N VAL A 294 -1.24 17.96 13.73
CA VAL A 294 -1.16 18.40 12.33
C VAL A 294 0.28 18.24 11.88
N GLY A 295 0.48 17.58 10.72
CA GLY A 295 1.82 17.30 10.23
C GLY A 295 2.52 16.17 10.98
N ASP A 296 1.76 15.25 11.60
CA ASP A 296 2.30 13.96 12.07
C ASP A 296 3.07 13.29 10.93
N GLU A 297 4.31 12.90 11.21
CA GLU A 297 5.26 12.33 10.26
C GLU A 297 4.67 11.09 9.57
N ALA A 298 4.02 10.22 10.35
CA ALA A 298 3.46 8.98 9.85
C ALA A 298 2.27 9.22 8.91
N ASP A 299 1.34 10.11 9.31
CA ASP A 299 0.19 10.46 8.48
C ASP A 299 0.60 11.22 7.21
N SER A 300 1.56 12.13 7.32
CA SER A 300 2.09 12.88 6.18
C SER A 300 2.73 11.96 5.15
N ALA A 301 3.53 10.99 5.59
CA ALA A 301 4.12 9.98 4.71
C ALA A 301 3.04 9.10 4.04
N LEU A 302 2.03 8.67 4.79
CA LEU A 302 0.91 7.88 4.27
C LEU A 302 0.13 8.62 3.17
N ARG A 303 -0.16 9.90 3.38
CA ARG A 303 -0.85 10.75 2.41
C ARG A 303 -0.01 10.99 1.17
N PHE A 304 1.29 11.23 1.34
CA PHE A 304 2.23 11.41 0.22
C PHE A 304 2.27 10.17 -0.69
N VAL A 305 2.52 8.98 -0.11
CA VAL A 305 2.57 7.73 -0.87
C VAL A 305 1.23 7.43 -1.52
N SER A 306 0.12 7.67 -0.82
CA SER A 306 -1.22 7.47 -1.37
C SER A 306 -1.51 8.39 -2.56
N SER A 307 -1.17 9.68 -2.46
CA SER A 307 -1.31 10.64 -3.56
C SER A 307 -0.49 10.25 -4.80
N LEU A 308 0.76 9.82 -4.61
CA LEU A 308 1.59 9.33 -5.72
C LEU A 308 0.99 8.08 -6.37
N HIS A 309 0.48 7.15 -5.56
CA HIS A 309 -0.13 5.94 -6.09
C HIS A 309 -1.40 6.26 -6.90
N GLU A 310 -2.23 7.16 -6.40
CA GLU A 310 -3.42 7.62 -7.14
C GLU A 310 -3.06 8.37 -8.44
N SER A 311 -1.93 9.09 -8.45
CA SER A 311 -1.40 9.73 -9.65
C SER A 311 -1.04 8.71 -10.74
N CYS A 312 -0.56 7.51 -10.39
CA CYS A 312 -0.34 6.44 -11.37
C CYS A 312 -1.64 6.06 -12.08
N PHE A 313 -2.74 5.87 -11.34
CA PHE A 313 -4.03 5.54 -11.94
C PHE A 313 -4.59 6.69 -12.79
N ALA A 314 -4.37 7.94 -12.38
CA ALA A 314 -4.73 9.10 -13.18
C ALA A 314 -3.97 9.15 -14.52
N VAL A 315 -2.69 8.77 -14.53
CA VAL A 315 -1.90 8.66 -15.77
C VAL A 315 -2.42 7.51 -16.64
N LEU A 316 -2.73 6.34 -16.07
CA LEU A 316 -3.32 5.23 -16.82
C LEU A 316 -4.68 5.60 -17.43
N ALA A 317 -5.51 6.35 -16.71
CA ALA A 317 -6.77 6.86 -17.22
C ALA A 317 -6.57 7.84 -18.39
N GLN A 318 -5.60 8.75 -18.28
CA GLN A 318 -5.23 9.66 -19.38
C GLN A 318 -4.71 8.90 -20.61
N LEU A 319 -3.94 7.83 -20.42
CA LEU A 319 -3.50 6.97 -21.53
C LEU A 319 -4.67 6.28 -22.22
N LYS A 320 -5.66 5.77 -21.47
CA LYS A 320 -6.90 5.21 -22.06
C LYS A 320 -7.68 6.29 -22.82
N ASP A 321 -7.82 7.49 -22.27
CA ASP A 321 -8.52 8.56 -22.98
C ASP A 321 -7.80 8.95 -24.28
N ALA A 322 -6.47 8.88 -24.30
CA ALA A 322 -5.67 9.04 -25.51
C ALA A 322 -5.79 7.85 -26.49
N SER A 323 -6.29 6.69 -26.04
CA SER A 323 -6.54 5.52 -26.89
C SER A 323 -7.86 5.60 -27.66
N ARG A 324 -8.69 6.64 -27.45
CA ARG A 324 -9.94 6.81 -28.20
C ARG A 324 -9.59 6.87 -29.70
N PRO A 325 -10.22 6.01 -30.51
CA PRO A 325 -9.67 5.62 -31.81
C PRO A 325 -9.58 6.81 -32.77
N ASP A 326 -8.35 7.18 -33.13
CA ASP A 326 -8.08 7.85 -34.39
C ASP A 326 -7.61 6.78 -35.39
N ALA A 327 -8.50 6.35 -36.28
CA ALA A 327 -8.17 5.36 -37.31
C ALA A 327 -6.94 5.76 -38.14
N LYS A 328 -6.65 7.06 -38.25
CA LYS A 328 -5.46 7.58 -38.94
C LYS A 328 -4.16 7.17 -38.25
N PHE A 329 -4.16 7.10 -36.92
CA PHE A 329 -2.98 6.72 -36.14
C PHE A 329 -2.57 5.26 -36.39
N LEU A 330 -3.55 4.35 -36.42
CA LEU A 330 -3.34 2.91 -36.63
C LEU A 330 -2.82 2.62 -38.05
N CYS A 331 -3.41 3.26 -39.06
CA CYS A 331 -2.94 3.13 -40.43
C CYS A 331 -1.52 3.72 -40.58
N ALA A 332 -1.21 4.84 -39.92
CA ALA A 332 0.11 5.46 -40.00
C ALA A 332 1.22 4.57 -39.42
N SER A 333 0.99 3.91 -38.27
CA SER A 333 2.00 3.04 -37.65
C SER A 333 2.25 1.77 -38.46
N ALA A 334 1.20 1.16 -39.03
CA ALA A 334 1.33 0.02 -39.93
C ALA A 334 2.08 0.40 -41.21
N VAL A 335 1.73 1.52 -41.84
CA VAL A 335 2.39 2.04 -43.04
C VAL A 335 3.88 2.31 -42.80
N LEU A 336 4.23 3.01 -41.71
CA LEU A 336 5.62 3.25 -41.35
C LEU A 336 6.38 1.94 -41.14
N SER A 337 5.74 0.94 -40.55
CA SER A 337 6.37 -0.36 -40.34
C SER A 337 6.64 -1.12 -41.65
N TYR A 338 5.75 -1.02 -42.65
CA TYR A 338 6.02 -1.55 -43.98
C TYR A 338 7.24 -0.88 -44.62
N PHE A 339 7.36 0.45 -44.49
CA PHE A 339 8.53 1.18 -44.99
C PHE A 339 9.82 0.74 -44.31
N ILE A 340 9.82 0.53 -42.99
CA ILE A 340 10.99 0.04 -42.26
C ILE A 340 11.39 -1.36 -42.75
N TYR A 341 10.43 -2.29 -42.86
CA TYR A 341 10.73 -3.64 -43.34
C TYR A 341 11.22 -3.64 -44.80
N ALA A 342 10.63 -2.83 -45.67
CA ALA A 342 11.08 -2.69 -47.04
C ALA A 342 12.52 -2.13 -47.08
N ALA A 343 12.81 -1.06 -46.34
CA ALA A 343 14.13 -0.45 -46.31
C ALA A 343 15.20 -1.41 -45.76
N VAL A 344 14.93 -2.07 -44.62
CA VAL A 344 15.85 -3.06 -44.01
C VAL A 344 16.04 -4.24 -44.94
N GLY A 345 14.95 -4.80 -45.50
CA GLY A 345 15.00 -5.91 -46.43
C GLY A 345 15.81 -5.61 -47.69
N THR A 346 15.58 -4.45 -48.32
CA THR A 346 16.33 -4.03 -49.52
C THR A 346 17.81 -3.78 -49.20
N THR A 347 18.12 -3.15 -48.06
CA THR A 347 19.51 -2.91 -47.63
C THR A 347 20.25 -4.22 -47.42
N LEU A 348 19.63 -5.17 -46.72
CA LEU A 348 20.22 -6.50 -46.48
C LEU A 348 20.39 -7.29 -47.77
N TRP A 349 19.40 -7.24 -48.67
CA TRP A 349 19.47 -7.89 -49.97
C TRP A 349 20.63 -7.36 -50.83
N TYR A 350 20.85 -6.04 -50.82
CA TYR A 350 21.86 -5.39 -51.66
C TYR A 350 23.28 -5.52 -51.10
N PHE A 351 23.46 -5.26 -49.80
CA PHE A 351 24.80 -5.22 -49.18
C PHE A 351 25.25 -6.56 -48.58
N TYR A 352 24.32 -7.46 -48.26
CA TYR A 352 24.61 -8.73 -47.58
C TYR A 352 23.86 -9.93 -48.22
N PRO A 353 24.03 -10.18 -49.53
CA PRO A 353 23.27 -11.18 -50.27
C PRO A 353 23.46 -12.63 -49.78
N ASN A 354 24.53 -12.88 -49.02
CA ASN A 354 24.83 -14.18 -48.43
C ASN A 354 23.98 -14.50 -47.19
N ILE A 355 23.22 -13.55 -46.65
CA ILE A 355 22.41 -13.72 -45.43
C ILE A 355 20.92 -13.84 -45.76
N ARG A 356 20.58 -14.83 -46.60
CA ARG A 356 19.21 -15.06 -47.11
C ARG A 356 18.20 -15.32 -45.98
N ASP A 357 18.63 -15.89 -44.87
CA ASP A 357 17.77 -16.19 -43.72
C ASP A 357 17.24 -14.92 -43.03
N ILE A 358 18.03 -13.84 -42.96
CA ILE A 358 17.56 -12.58 -42.38
C ILE A 358 16.58 -11.87 -43.32
N ALA A 359 16.76 -11.97 -44.64
CA ALA A 359 15.77 -11.49 -45.60
C ALA A 359 14.43 -12.25 -45.45
N ALA A 360 14.48 -13.56 -45.20
CA ALA A 360 13.29 -14.35 -44.88
C ALA A 360 12.63 -13.92 -43.56
N VAL A 361 13.41 -13.62 -42.51
CA VAL A 361 12.91 -13.03 -41.24
C VAL A 361 12.15 -11.72 -41.50
N CYS A 362 12.70 -10.84 -42.35
CA CYS A 362 12.04 -9.59 -42.73
C CYS A 362 10.74 -9.82 -43.51
N GLY A 363 10.73 -10.81 -44.42
CA GLY A 363 9.53 -11.21 -45.16
C GLY A 363 8.41 -11.74 -44.26
N VAL A 364 8.75 -12.63 -43.31
CA VAL A 364 7.80 -13.10 -42.28
C VAL A 364 7.25 -11.92 -41.48
N GLY A 365 8.13 -11.00 -41.07
CA GLY A 365 7.72 -9.83 -40.30
C GLY A 365 6.79 -8.89 -41.07
N PHE A 366 7.06 -8.65 -42.35
CA PHE A 366 6.20 -7.88 -43.24
C PHE A 366 4.79 -8.49 -43.34
N ILE A 367 4.70 -9.80 -43.54
CA ILE A 367 3.42 -10.53 -43.61
C ILE A 367 2.69 -10.44 -42.26
N ALA A 368 3.40 -10.60 -41.14
CA ALA A 368 2.82 -10.47 -39.81
C ALA A 368 2.21 -9.08 -39.57
N ILE A 369 2.87 -8.00 -40.00
CA ILE A 369 2.28 -6.66 -39.95
C ILE A 369 1.05 -6.54 -40.84
N ALA A 370 1.04 -7.15 -42.03
CA ALA A 370 -0.14 -7.18 -42.88
C ALA A 370 -1.34 -7.85 -42.19
N VAL A 371 -1.12 -8.99 -41.54
CA VAL A 371 -2.17 -9.68 -40.77
C VAL A 371 -2.67 -8.82 -39.60
N VAL A 372 -1.76 -8.22 -38.83
CA VAL A 372 -2.13 -7.35 -37.69
C VAL A 372 -2.89 -6.11 -38.16
N HIS A 373 -2.46 -5.46 -39.23
CA HIS A 373 -3.11 -4.29 -39.80
C HIS A 373 -4.51 -4.63 -40.33
N LEU A 374 -4.68 -5.75 -41.05
CA LEU A 374 -5.99 -6.22 -41.48
C LEU A 374 -6.91 -6.52 -40.29
N TRP A 375 -6.41 -7.20 -39.27
CA TRP A 375 -7.17 -7.47 -38.05
C TRP A 375 -7.66 -6.17 -37.40
N GLN A 376 -6.80 -5.16 -37.30
CA GLN A 376 -7.14 -3.86 -36.71
C GLN A 376 -8.24 -3.13 -37.49
N LEU A 377 -8.25 -3.24 -38.83
CA LEU A 377 -9.30 -2.67 -39.67
C LEU A 377 -10.67 -3.33 -39.41
N PHE A 378 -10.70 -4.63 -39.11
CA PHE A 378 -11.95 -5.36 -38.83
C PHE A 378 -12.46 -5.19 -37.40
N LYS A 379 -11.59 -4.88 -36.43
CA LYS A 379 -11.95 -4.72 -35.00
C LYS A 379 -11.34 -3.47 -34.36
N PRO A 380 -11.67 -2.25 -34.82
CA PRO A 380 -11.05 -1.02 -34.35
C PRO A 380 -11.42 -0.65 -32.90
N SER A 381 -12.59 -1.08 -32.40
CA SER A 381 -13.13 -0.67 -31.10
C SER A 381 -12.52 -1.38 -29.88
N GLU A 382 -11.86 -2.52 -30.07
CA GLU A 382 -11.30 -3.34 -28.98
C GLU A 382 -9.79 -3.16 -28.80
N TYR A 383 -9.15 -2.40 -29.69
CA TYR A 383 -7.69 -2.32 -29.75
C TYR A 383 -7.13 -1.20 -28.87
N ILE A 384 -6.26 -1.55 -27.93
CA ILE A 384 -5.37 -0.60 -27.27
C ILE A 384 -4.06 -0.58 -28.05
N PRO A 385 -3.65 0.58 -28.60
CA PRO A 385 -2.35 0.72 -29.24
C PRO A 385 -1.20 0.18 -28.38
N ASN A 386 -0.35 -0.67 -28.97
CA ASN A 386 0.81 -1.26 -28.29
C ASN A 386 1.70 -0.17 -27.64
N VAL A 387 1.80 1.01 -28.27
CA VAL A 387 2.52 2.16 -27.69
C VAL A 387 1.95 2.60 -26.34
N LEU A 388 0.64 2.52 -26.13
CA LEU A 388 0.00 2.88 -24.87
C LEU A 388 0.17 1.79 -23.82
N ILE A 389 0.19 0.51 -24.23
CA ILE A 389 0.56 -0.60 -23.35
C ILE A 389 2.00 -0.42 -22.86
N THR A 390 2.94 -0.15 -23.77
CA THR A 390 4.34 0.12 -23.42
C THR A 390 4.48 1.37 -22.56
N ALA A 391 3.73 2.43 -22.84
CA ALA A 391 3.69 3.62 -22.01
C ALA A 391 3.12 3.33 -20.61
N ALA A 392 2.19 2.40 -20.46
CA ALA A 392 1.66 2.03 -19.15
C ALA A 392 2.68 1.28 -18.27
N LEU A 393 3.66 0.57 -18.84
CA LEU A 393 4.58 -0.30 -18.08
C LEU A 393 5.39 0.42 -16.99
N PRO A 394 6.05 1.56 -17.23
CA PRO A 394 6.74 2.28 -16.15
C PRO A 394 5.78 2.69 -15.02
N VAL A 395 4.57 3.12 -15.38
CA VAL A 395 3.55 3.56 -14.42
C VAL A 395 3.05 2.40 -13.56
N THR A 396 2.91 1.19 -14.12
CA THR A 396 2.50 0.01 -13.36
C THR A 396 3.62 -0.49 -12.44
N ILE A 397 4.88 -0.40 -12.85
CA ILE A 397 6.04 -0.69 -11.99
C ILE A 397 6.08 0.28 -10.81
N PHE A 398 5.90 1.59 -11.05
CA PHE A 398 5.84 2.57 -9.97
C PHE A 398 4.65 2.35 -9.05
N SER A 399 3.47 2.06 -9.62
CA SER A 399 2.26 1.71 -8.86
C SER A 399 2.51 0.51 -7.95
N PHE A 400 3.22 -0.52 -8.41
CA PHE A 400 3.55 -1.68 -7.57
C PHE A 400 4.37 -1.29 -6.33
N TRP A 401 5.48 -0.55 -6.50
CA TRP A 401 6.33 -0.14 -5.37
C TRP A 401 5.60 0.78 -4.39
N LEU A 402 4.78 1.70 -4.90
CA LEU A 402 3.92 2.54 -4.06
C LEU A 402 2.84 1.69 -3.35
N GLY A 403 2.31 0.67 -4.02
CA GLY A 403 1.43 -0.34 -3.43
C GLY A 403 2.09 -1.09 -2.27
N VAL A 404 3.35 -1.53 -2.42
CA VAL A 404 4.14 -2.16 -1.35
C VAL A 404 4.31 -1.20 -0.17
N ALA A 405 4.67 0.07 -0.44
CA ALA A 405 4.82 1.08 0.60
C ALA A 405 3.51 1.29 1.38
N LYS A 406 2.37 1.44 0.69
CA LYS A 406 1.05 1.54 1.33
C LYS A 406 0.74 0.28 2.15
N ALA A 407 0.98 -0.89 1.59
CA ALA A 407 0.67 -2.17 2.21
C ALA A 407 1.42 -2.36 3.54
N LEU A 408 2.71 -1.99 3.58
CA LEU A 408 3.52 -2.02 4.80
C LEU A 408 3.07 -0.97 5.81
N ALA A 409 2.74 0.24 5.35
CA ALA A 409 2.38 1.34 6.22
C ALA A 409 0.99 1.13 6.88
N TYR A 410 0.01 0.56 6.17
CA TYR A 410 -1.30 0.21 6.73
C TYR A 410 -1.33 -1.18 7.42
N GLY A 411 -0.26 -1.95 7.30
CA GLY A 411 -0.18 -3.29 7.89
C GLY A 411 -1.11 -4.31 7.24
N ASP A 412 -1.29 -4.22 5.91
CA ASP A 412 -2.08 -5.17 5.13
C ASP A 412 -1.39 -5.43 3.78
N LEU A 413 -0.69 -6.56 3.67
CA LEU A 413 0.06 -6.93 2.47
C LEU A 413 -0.83 -7.18 1.25
N ARG A 414 -2.12 -7.46 1.45
CA ARG A 414 -3.07 -7.67 0.34
C ARG A 414 -3.21 -6.44 -0.53
N LEU A 415 -2.96 -5.24 0.02
CA LEU A 415 -3.12 -3.96 -0.67
C LEU A 415 -2.18 -3.79 -1.86
N MET A 416 -1.02 -4.44 -1.83
CA MET A 416 -0.10 -4.49 -2.97
C MET A 416 -0.76 -5.08 -4.22
N PHE A 417 -1.71 -6.01 -4.06
CA PHE A 417 -2.37 -6.71 -5.15
C PHE A 417 -3.84 -6.30 -5.37
N CYS A 418 -4.30 -5.27 -4.65
CA CYS A 418 -5.67 -4.76 -4.72
C CYS A 418 -5.70 -3.28 -5.17
N PRO A 419 -5.23 -2.94 -6.37
CA PRO A 419 -5.16 -1.55 -6.83
C PRO A 419 -6.52 -0.89 -7.07
N ASN A 420 -7.62 -1.66 -7.06
CA ASN A 420 -9.00 -1.17 -7.07
C ASN A 420 -9.54 -0.80 -5.67
N MET A 421 -8.75 -1.02 -4.62
CA MET A 421 -9.09 -0.59 -3.27
C MET A 421 -8.48 0.80 -3.01
N PHE A 422 -9.34 1.80 -2.89
CA PHE A 422 -8.94 3.10 -2.37
C PHE A 422 -8.74 3.00 -0.87
N ILE A 423 -7.59 3.49 -0.40
CA ILE A 423 -7.24 3.49 1.02
C ILE A 423 -6.62 4.81 1.37
N SER A 424 -7.09 5.37 2.48
CA SER A 424 -6.60 6.60 3.06
C SER A 424 -6.60 6.49 4.58
N SER A 425 -5.70 7.23 5.24
CA SER A 425 -5.79 7.48 6.67
C SER A 425 -6.81 8.60 6.87
N SER A 426 -7.82 8.33 7.70
CA SER A 426 -8.77 9.31 8.21
C SER A 426 -8.35 9.71 9.61
N GLU A 427 -8.47 11.02 9.89
CA GLU A 427 -8.27 11.59 11.22
C GLU A 427 -9.44 11.25 12.16
N THR A 428 -10.59 10.83 11.60
CA THR A 428 -11.79 10.46 12.37
C THR A 428 -12.34 9.10 11.98
N PRO A 429 -12.93 8.37 12.95
CA PRO A 429 -13.79 7.24 12.63
C PRO A 429 -15.11 7.77 12.03
N ALA A 430 -15.93 6.88 11.47
CA ALA A 430 -17.25 7.26 10.99
C ALA A 430 -18.13 7.74 12.16
N GLY A 431 -18.72 8.93 12.05
CA GLY A 431 -19.55 9.56 13.09
C GLY A 431 -19.19 11.03 13.35
N GLU A 432 -19.91 11.68 14.27
CA GLU A 432 -19.63 13.05 14.73
C GLU A 432 -18.82 13.00 16.02
N PHE A 433 -17.59 13.55 16.00
CA PHE A 433 -16.68 13.56 17.13
C PHE A 433 -16.01 14.93 17.27
N SER A 434 -15.74 15.35 18.52
CA SER A 434 -14.92 16.52 18.79
C SER A 434 -13.44 16.19 18.52
N ILE A 435 -12.77 17.03 17.73
CA ILE A 435 -11.37 16.87 17.37
C ILE A 435 -10.61 18.12 17.77
N HIS A 436 -9.59 17.97 18.61
CA HIS A 436 -8.63 19.03 18.88
C HIS A 436 -7.37 18.80 18.06
N LYS A 437 -7.01 19.80 17.28
CA LYS A 437 -5.83 19.77 16.40
C LYS A 437 -4.72 20.61 17.00
N TYR A 438 -3.53 20.03 17.11
CA TYR A 438 -2.31 20.71 17.51
C TYR A 438 -1.49 21.06 16.29
N VAL A 439 -1.24 22.34 16.11
CA VAL A 439 -0.41 22.86 15.01
C VAL A 439 1.04 22.98 15.52
N PRO A 440 2.05 22.70 14.69
CA PRO A 440 3.43 23.03 15.00
C PRO A 440 3.58 24.50 15.42
N LYS A 441 4.54 24.79 16.30
CA LYS A 441 4.82 26.16 16.74
C LYS A 441 5.47 27.00 15.64
N ASP A 442 6.22 26.36 14.77
CA ASP A 442 6.94 26.94 13.63
C ASP A 442 7.20 25.87 12.56
N ASP A 443 7.68 26.30 11.39
CA ASP A 443 7.95 25.43 10.24
C ASP A 443 9.15 24.49 10.45
N ALA A 444 9.99 24.72 11.47
CA ALA A 444 11.13 23.87 11.79
C ALA A 444 10.75 22.73 12.76
N ALA A 445 9.60 22.83 13.42
CA ALA A 445 9.11 21.83 14.36
C ALA A 445 8.20 20.81 13.65
N MET A 446 8.64 19.55 13.55
CA MET A 446 7.71 18.43 13.27
C MET A 446 7.10 17.92 14.58
N LEU A 447 5.79 17.68 14.58
CA LEU A 447 5.11 17.07 15.71
C LEU A 447 5.19 15.55 15.57
N HIS A 448 6.08 14.92 16.34
CA HIS A 448 6.29 13.48 16.28
C HIS A 448 5.06 12.67 16.71
N SER A 449 4.33 13.12 17.73
CA SER A 449 3.03 12.56 18.15
C SER A 449 2.36 13.43 19.23
N THR A 450 1.04 13.30 19.39
CA THR A 450 0.28 13.95 20.46
C THR A 450 0.61 13.44 21.86
N HIS A 451 1.11 12.21 22.04
CA HIS A 451 1.46 11.70 23.37
C HIS A 451 2.67 12.40 24.02
N SER A 452 3.45 13.15 23.22
CA SER A 452 4.61 13.92 23.68
C SER A 452 4.40 15.43 23.58
N HIS A 453 3.25 15.88 23.06
CA HIS A 453 2.98 17.30 22.88
C HIS A 453 2.50 17.92 24.21
N PRO A 454 3.17 18.95 24.77
CA PRO A 454 2.85 19.46 26.10
C PRO A 454 1.40 19.94 26.25
N GLN A 455 0.84 20.60 25.23
CA GLN A 455 -0.56 21.02 25.27
C GLN A 455 -1.52 19.82 25.18
N ALA A 456 -1.17 18.82 24.36
CA ALA A 456 -2.02 17.63 24.23
C ALA A 456 -2.07 16.85 25.54
N ILE A 457 -0.93 16.71 26.22
CA ILE A 457 -0.88 16.11 27.56
C ILE A 457 -1.79 16.86 28.52
N ARG A 458 -1.71 18.20 28.57
CA ARG A 458 -2.60 19.00 29.43
C ARG A 458 -4.07 18.82 29.10
N ASP A 459 -4.43 18.79 27.82
CA ASP A 459 -5.83 18.65 27.39
C ASP A 459 -6.37 17.22 27.67
N VAL A 460 -5.52 16.19 27.53
CA VAL A 460 -5.86 14.81 27.94
C VAL A 460 -6.11 14.75 29.45
N THR A 461 -5.22 15.34 30.24
CA THR A 461 -5.34 15.41 31.71
C THR A 461 -6.61 16.17 32.13
N ALA A 462 -6.90 17.31 31.48
CA ALA A 462 -8.13 18.07 31.70
C ALA A 462 -9.39 17.27 31.34
N TRP A 463 -9.37 16.54 30.21
CA TRP A 463 -10.47 15.66 29.81
C TRP A 463 -10.75 14.55 30.84
N ILE A 464 -9.70 13.92 31.39
CA ILE A 464 -9.85 12.91 32.46
C ILE A 464 -10.45 13.55 33.71
N SER A 465 -9.91 14.70 34.14
CA SER A 465 -10.40 15.41 35.33
C SER A 465 -11.87 15.77 35.21
N ASN A 466 -12.30 16.33 34.07
CA ASN A 466 -13.69 16.69 33.83
C ASN A 466 -14.58 15.44 33.77
N SER A 467 -14.16 14.38 33.08
CA SER A 467 -14.92 13.14 32.97
C SER A 467 -15.14 12.47 34.34
N GLU A 468 -14.13 12.50 35.21
CA GLU A 468 -14.23 11.97 36.57
C GLU A 468 -15.10 12.84 37.49
N TYR A 469 -15.01 14.16 37.35
CA TYR A 469 -15.89 15.08 38.06
C TYR A 469 -17.36 14.87 37.68
N GLU A 470 -17.67 14.73 36.39
CA GLU A 470 -19.01 14.44 35.89
C GLU A 470 -19.55 13.09 36.41
N ARG A 471 -18.69 12.05 36.44
CA ARG A 471 -19.07 10.72 36.96
C ARG A 471 -19.40 10.75 38.46
N THR A 472 -18.59 11.45 39.25
CA THR A 472 -18.76 11.51 40.70
C THR A 472 -19.93 12.39 41.11
N SER A 473 -20.20 13.47 40.38
CA SER A 473 -21.38 14.33 40.58
C SER A 473 -22.70 13.63 40.20
N THR A 474 -22.76 12.92 39.07
CA THR A 474 -23.98 12.17 38.71
C THR A 474 -24.33 11.03 39.68
N ASN A 475 -23.35 10.46 40.39
CA ASN A 475 -23.60 9.46 41.43
C ASN A 475 -24.05 10.06 42.77
N THR A 476 -23.85 11.36 43.02
CA THR A 476 -24.26 12.01 44.28
C THR A 476 -25.72 12.46 44.26
N ASP A 477 -26.30 12.71 43.08
CA ASP A 477 -27.70 13.10 42.90
C ASP A 477 -28.70 11.91 42.90
N GLN A 478 -28.23 10.67 43.11
CA GLN A 478 -29.08 9.46 43.21
C GLN A 478 -29.15 8.86 44.62
N LEU A 479 -28.83 9.63 45.67
CA LEU A 479 -29.15 9.20 47.04
C LEU A 479 -30.65 9.33 47.27
N PRO A 480 -31.35 8.31 47.80
CA PRO A 480 -32.73 8.46 48.23
C PRO A 480 -32.76 9.56 49.29
N VAL A 481 -33.65 10.53 49.10
CA VAL A 481 -34.13 11.34 50.23
C VAL A 481 -34.86 10.36 51.14
N ASP A 482 -34.31 10.17 52.34
CA ASP A 482 -34.86 9.31 53.40
C ASP A 482 -36.37 9.51 53.63
#